data_AF-A0A0D0HEZ5-F1
#
_entry.id   AF-A0A0D0HEZ5-F1
#
_cell.length_a   1.000
_cell.length_b   1.000
_cell.length_c   1.000
_cell.angle_alpha   90.00
_cell.angle_beta   90.00
_cell.angle_gamma   90.00
#
_symmetry.space_group_name_H-M   'P 1'
#
loop_
_entity.id
_entity.type
_entity.pdbx_description
1 polymer ?
#
loop_
_entity_poly.entity_id
_entity_poly.type
_entity_poly.pdbx_seq_one_letter_code
_entity_poly.pdbx_strand_id
1 'polypeptide(L)'
;MAIDSKSTRLGAGMNAQADAPTRRPRPGLRARLLRRASAARFASLLPRDHAAAYVALETLVLFVAVFALCRVLSPADPLLIGKAFPWMWLLPLFVALRYGTVAGLGGGVLLGVAWGVFYARLPLADVFPRDFFVGGFITMLIAGQFSDTWAARLSQARVSNDYLSERLSVLTNNQYLLRLSHDQLEQDLLVRPSTLRDALARLREMMLHDAAGAHAALPGAQRFLDTVAQACQIEAAQIHALHDGVPAAAPVAATGAPFDFDAGDPLVVAALDELALAHLQSLDARDRAHTRYVACAPLIGAGDEVIGVLVVSQLPFLALTAENLQLMFVMGSYYANGVHHAAVTRDVLQAFPDCPYDFALEYARLADLQRTSGIASSVVRLQFGASRQARAIFDHVERTNLDFHVQWVVRAGGTCALVFLMPLCDEAAVDAQLQRIETDVRNRFGLGFADARIVARWAPLAGAPPDGTLRQILADRDDLA
;
A
#
# COMPACT_ATOMS: atom_id res chain seq x y z
N MET A 1 -28.20 75.17 -1.75
CA MET A 1 -27.77 74.03 -2.58
C MET A 1 -26.94 73.15 -1.68
N ALA A 2 -27.45 71.95 -1.39
CA ALA A 2 -27.11 71.15 -0.22
C ALA A 2 -25.75 70.44 -0.35
N ILE A 3 -24.93 70.53 0.69
CA ILE A 3 -23.93 69.51 1.06
C ILE A 3 -24.01 69.41 2.58
N ASP A 4 -24.69 68.36 3.05
CA ASP A 4 -24.84 68.03 4.47
C ASP A 4 -23.58 67.30 4.94
N SER A 5 -22.95 67.84 5.98
CA SER A 5 -21.79 67.25 6.65
C SER A 5 -22.21 67.02 8.10
N LYS A 6 -22.28 65.75 8.51
CA LYS A 6 -22.57 65.42 9.92
C LYS A 6 -21.53 64.47 10.49
N SER A 7 -20.72 65.09 11.33
CA SER A 7 -19.77 64.53 12.27
C SER A 7 -20.48 63.78 13.42
N THR A 8 -19.84 62.67 13.82
CA THR A 8 -19.71 62.04 15.14
C THR A 8 -20.90 61.89 16.10
N ARG A 9 -21.06 60.65 16.62
CA ARG A 9 -21.16 60.36 18.07
C ARG A 9 -20.86 58.88 18.36
N LEU A 10 -19.87 58.65 19.22
CA LEU A 10 -19.62 57.40 19.94
C LEU A 10 -20.80 57.06 20.86
N GLY A 11 -21.02 55.76 21.10
CA GLY A 11 -21.88 55.29 22.18
C GLY A 11 -22.04 53.77 22.21
N ALA A 12 -21.27 53.15 23.09
CA ALA A 12 -21.24 51.74 23.50
C ALA A 12 -22.60 51.01 23.55
N GLY A 13 -22.59 49.75 23.11
CA GLY A 13 -23.64 48.75 23.32
C GLY A 13 -23.05 47.34 23.23
N MET A 14 -22.67 46.80 24.39
CA MET A 14 -22.15 45.45 24.66
C MET A 14 -22.62 44.34 23.72
N ASN A 15 -21.65 43.62 23.16
CA ASN A 15 -21.79 42.27 22.63
C ASN A 15 -22.19 41.30 23.76
N ALA A 16 -23.40 40.75 23.65
CA ALA A 16 -23.81 39.55 24.35
C ALA A 16 -24.35 38.55 23.30
N GLN A 17 -23.43 37.87 22.61
CA GLN A 17 -23.77 36.70 21.80
C GLN A 17 -23.11 35.50 22.48
N ALA A 18 -23.93 34.72 23.17
CA ALA A 18 -23.55 33.56 23.94
C ALA A 18 -22.94 32.45 23.08
N ASP A 19 -21.92 31.80 23.64
CA ASP A 19 -21.32 30.54 23.20
C ASP A 19 -22.38 29.46 22.97
N ALA A 20 -22.47 28.97 21.73
CA ALA A 20 -23.16 27.73 21.40
C ALA A 20 -22.11 26.73 20.89
N PRO A 21 -22.03 25.49 21.43
CA PRO A 21 -21.02 24.54 21.01
C PRO A 21 -21.28 24.08 19.58
N THR A 22 -20.23 24.14 18.75
CA THR A 22 -20.23 23.71 17.36
C THR A 22 -20.45 22.19 17.25
N ARG A 23 -21.69 21.79 16.99
CA ARG A 23 -22.04 20.40 16.64
C ARG A 23 -21.31 20.00 15.35
N ARG A 24 -20.27 19.17 15.47
CA ARG A 24 -19.67 18.45 14.34
C ARG A 24 -20.74 17.55 13.67
N PRO A 25 -20.86 17.55 12.33
CA PRO A 25 -21.84 16.70 11.65
C PRO A 25 -21.43 15.22 11.76
N ARG A 26 -22.31 14.41 12.36
CA ARG A 26 -22.20 12.95 12.35
C ARG A 26 -22.39 12.45 10.91
N PRO A 27 -21.52 11.59 10.35
CA PRO A 27 -21.80 10.93 9.09
C PRO A 27 -23.01 10.00 9.28
N GLY A 28 -24.12 10.33 8.61
CA GLY A 28 -25.37 9.60 8.76
C GLY A 28 -25.26 8.14 8.30
N LEU A 29 -25.93 7.24 9.02
CA LEU A 29 -26.13 5.82 8.70
C LEU A 29 -26.56 5.58 7.23
N ARG A 30 -27.20 6.56 6.58
CA ARG A 30 -27.54 6.51 5.15
C ARG A 30 -26.32 6.49 4.22
N ALA A 31 -25.21 7.14 4.58
CA ALA A 31 -23.97 7.10 3.80
C ALA A 31 -23.26 5.72 3.93
N ARG A 32 -23.33 5.10 5.12
CA ARG A 32 -22.82 3.73 5.35
C ARG A 32 -23.65 2.67 4.60
N LEU A 33 -24.96 2.84 4.51
CA LEU A 33 -25.84 1.93 3.77
C LEU A 33 -25.75 2.13 2.24
N LEU A 34 -25.63 3.37 1.75
CA LEU A 34 -25.55 3.64 0.31
C LEU A 34 -24.19 3.24 -0.31
N ARG A 35 -23.09 3.23 0.47
CA ARG A 35 -21.82 2.62 0.01
C ARG A 35 -21.86 1.08 -0.03
N ARG A 36 -22.70 0.43 0.79
CA ARG A 36 -22.87 -1.04 0.79
C ARG A 36 -23.93 -1.56 -0.18
N ALA A 37 -24.86 -0.72 -0.66
CA ALA A 37 -26.09 -1.23 -1.29
C ALA A 37 -26.21 -1.14 -2.82
N SER A 38 -25.33 -0.45 -3.57
CA SER A 38 -25.51 -0.33 -5.04
C SER A 38 -24.33 -0.75 -5.93
N ALA A 39 -23.16 -1.05 -5.38
CA ALA A 39 -22.03 -1.61 -6.14
C ALA A 39 -21.57 -2.99 -5.63
N ALA A 40 -21.89 -3.36 -4.38
CA ALA A 40 -21.26 -4.48 -3.70
C ALA A 40 -21.81 -5.89 -4.05
N ARG A 41 -22.93 -6.01 -4.76
CA ARG A 41 -23.45 -7.34 -5.18
C ARG A 41 -22.97 -7.81 -6.55
N PHE A 42 -22.51 -6.90 -7.40
CA PHE A 42 -21.85 -7.27 -8.67
C PHE A 42 -20.32 -7.19 -8.56
N ALA A 43 -19.78 -6.31 -7.72
CA ALA A 43 -18.34 -6.21 -7.47
C ALA A 43 -17.76 -7.33 -6.57
N SER A 44 -18.58 -8.00 -5.76
CA SER A 44 -18.12 -9.14 -4.93
C SER A 44 -17.98 -10.45 -5.70
N LEU A 45 -18.48 -10.52 -6.94
CA LEU A 45 -18.26 -11.63 -7.86
C LEU A 45 -16.96 -11.47 -8.66
N LEU A 46 -16.00 -10.65 -8.20
CA LEU A 46 -14.81 -10.23 -8.95
C LEU A 46 -13.42 -10.44 -8.28
N PRO A 47 -13.22 -11.41 -7.36
CA PRO A 47 -11.91 -12.04 -7.23
C PRO A 47 -11.78 -13.19 -8.24
N ARG A 48 -10.70 -13.20 -9.02
CA ARG A 48 -10.31 -14.32 -9.88
C ARG A 48 -9.51 -15.39 -9.12
N ASP A 49 -9.26 -15.18 -7.83
CA ASP A 49 -8.38 -16.01 -7.00
C ASP A 49 -9.08 -17.26 -6.45
N HIS A 50 -9.83 -17.95 -7.31
CA HIS A 50 -10.37 -19.26 -6.96
C HIS A 50 -9.44 -20.32 -7.55
N ALA A 51 -9.19 -21.39 -6.78
CA ALA A 51 -8.41 -22.52 -7.27
C ALA A 51 -8.99 -23.02 -8.60
N ALA A 52 -8.12 -23.43 -9.54
CA ALA A 52 -8.52 -23.89 -10.87
C ALA A 52 -9.61 -24.98 -10.84
N ALA A 53 -9.59 -25.82 -9.80
CA ALA A 53 -10.61 -26.85 -9.56
C ALA A 53 -12.01 -26.27 -9.28
N TYR A 54 -12.11 -25.16 -8.54
CA TYR A 54 -13.37 -24.48 -8.27
C TYR A 54 -13.95 -23.88 -9.55
N VAL A 55 -13.12 -23.20 -10.34
CA VAL A 55 -13.51 -22.62 -11.64
C VAL A 55 -14.01 -23.70 -12.60
N ALA A 56 -13.32 -24.84 -12.65
CA ALA A 56 -13.72 -25.97 -13.48
C ALA A 56 -15.06 -26.58 -13.03
N LEU A 57 -15.25 -26.75 -11.72
CA LEU A 57 -16.50 -27.26 -11.15
C LEU A 57 -17.68 -26.33 -11.45
N GLU A 58 -17.51 -25.03 -11.19
CA GLU A 58 -18.54 -24.01 -11.44
C GLU A 58 -18.92 -23.95 -12.93
N THR A 59 -17.91 -23.97 -13.81
CA THR A 59 -18.12 -24.03 -15.27
C THR A 59 -18.89 -25.28 -15.66
N LEU A 60 -18.52 -26.45 -15.13
CA LEU A 60 -19.20 -27.71 -15.45
C LEU A 60 -20.66 -27.70 -14.97
N VAL A 61 -20.93 -27.25 -13.75
CA VAL A 61 -22.28 -27.16 -13.19
C VAL A 61 -23.16 -26.21 -14.00
N LEU A 62 -22.62 -25.04 -14.37
CA LEU A 62 -23.31 -24.06 -15.21
C LEU A 62 -23.67 -24.65 -16.58
N PHE A 63 -22.74 -25.35 -17.22
CA PHE A 63 -22.96 -26.01 -18.51
C PHE A 63 -24.02 -27.12 -18.43
N VAL A 64 -23.95 -27.99 -17.41
CA VAL A 64 -24.94 -29.05 -17.21
C VAL A 64 -26.34 -28.46 -16.97
N ALA A 65 -26.44 -27.40 -16.16
CA ALA A 65 -27.72 -26.74 -15.89
C ALA A 65 -28.34 -26.13 -17.15
N VAL A 66 -27.54 -25.43 -17.96
CA VAL A 66 -28.03 -24.82 -19.20
C VAL A 66 -28.40 -25.89 -20.23
N PHE A 67 -27.61 -26.95 -20.39
CA PHE A 67 -27.97 -28.05 -21.28
C PHE A 67 -29.24 -28.78 -20.83
N ALA A 68 -29.43 -29.00 -19.52
CA ALA A 68 -30.65 -29.60 -18.99
C ALA A 68 -31.86 -28.71 -19.27
N LEU A 69 -31.74 -27.40 -19.07
CA LEU A 69 -32.79 -26.43 -19.37
C LEU A 69 -33.14 -26.41 -20.86
N CYS A 70 -32.14 -26.37 -21.75
CA CYS A 70 -32.37 -26.39 -23.19
C CYS A 70 -33.02 -27.70 -23.67
N ARG A 71 -32.68 -28.83 -23.04
CA ARG A 71 -33.32 -30.13 -23.31
C ARG A 71 -34.80 -30.15 -22.92
N VAL A 72 -35.19 -29.50 -21.81
CA VAL A 72 -36.59 -29.40 -21.38
C VAL A 72 -37.38 -28.46 -22.31
N LEU A 73 -36.79 -27.34 -22.72
CA LEU A 73 -37.45 -26.32 -23.54
C LEU A 73 -37.55 -26.71 -25.03
N SER A 74 -36.57 -27.45 -25.56
CA SER A 74 -36.50 -27.80 -26.99
C SER A 74 -35.92 -29.20 -27.18
N PRO A 75 -36.71 -30.27 -26.92
CA PRO A 75 -36.21 -31.64 -26.98
C PRO A 75 -35.78 -32.10 -28.39
N ALA A 76 -36.27 -31.43 -29.44
CA ALA A 76 -35.92 -31.72 -30.83
C ALA A 76 -34.58 -31.09 -31.28
N ASP A 77 -34.12 -30.02 -30.61
CA ASP A 77 -32.85 -29.33 -30.93
C ASP A 77 -32.21 -28.80 -29.63
N PRO A 78 -31.62 -29.69 -28.81
CA PRO A 78 -31.11 -29.33 -27.48
C PRO A 78 -29.93 -28.35 -27.52
N LEU A 79 -29.21 -28.23 -28.64
CA LEU A 79 -28.12 -27.26 -28.82
C LEU A 79 -28.53 -26.00 -29.60
N LEU A 80 -29.80 -25.87 -29.99
CA LEU A 80 -30.36 -24.71 -30.69
C LEU A 80 -29.62 -24.39 -32.01
N ILE A 81 -29.08 -25.40 -32.70
CA ILE A 81 -28.27 -25.23 -33.92
C ILE A 81 -29.14 -24.74 -35.08
N GLY A 82 -30.43 -25.08 -35.09
CA GLY A 82 -31.38 -24.69 -36.13
C GLY A 82 -31.92 -23.26 -36.00
N LYS A 83 -31.50 -22.50 -34.99
CA LYS A 83 -31.91 -21.10 -34.80
C LYS A 83 -30.99 -20.15 -35.57
N ALA A 84 -31.54 -19.04 -36.05
CA ALA A 84 -30.79 -18.03 -36.81
C ALA A 84 -29.62 -17.39 -36.03
N PHE A 85 -29.66 -17.44 -34.70
CA PHE A 85 -28.61 -16.91 -33.82
C PHE A 85 -28.03 -18.04 -32.94
N PRO A 86 -26.70 -18.13 -32.79
CA PRO A 86 -26.05 -19.21 -32.04
C PRO A 86 -26.09 -18.97 -30.52
N TRP A 87 -27.28 -19.09 -29.93
CA TRP A 87 -27.51 -18.83 -28.49
C TRP A 87 -26.59 -19.63 -27.56
N MET A 88 -26.24 -20.86 -27.93
CA MET A 88 -25.43 -21.74 -27.09
C MET A 88 -23.98 -21.23 -26.92
N TRP A 89 -23.48 -20.45 -27.88
CA TRP A 89 -22.15 -19.85 -27.79
C TRP A 89 -22.05 -18.69 -26.79
N LEU A 90 -23.19 -18.11 -26.38
CA LEU A 90 -23.20 -17.14 -25.30
C LEU A 90 -22.65 -17.75 -24.00
N LEU A 91 -22.87 -19.04 -23.76
CA LEU A 91 -22.44 -19.68 -22.53
C LEU A 91 -20.89 -19.80 -22.42
N PRO A 92 -20.17 -20.40 -23.38
CA PRO A 92 -18.71 -20.30 -23.45
C PRO A 92 -18.19 -18.86 -23.46
N LEU A 93 -18.90 -17.94 -24.12
CA LEU A 93 -18.53 -16.53 -24.18
C LEU A 93 -18.58 -15.86 -22.80
N PHE A 94 -19.65 -16.09 -22.02
CA PHE A 94 -19.79 -15.60 -20.64
C PHE A 94 -18.68 -16.15 -19.73
N VAL A 95 -18.38 -17.44 -19.85
CA VAL A 95 -17.29 -18.07 -19.10
C VAL A 95 -15.93 -17.50 -19.51
N ALA A 96 -15.69 -17.26 -20.79
CA ALA A 96 -14.47 -16.63 -21.28
C ALA A 96 -14.32 -15.19 -20.77
N LEU A 97 -15.39 -14.42 -20.76
CA LEU A 97 -15.42 -13.06 -20.21
C LEU A 97 -15.13 -13.04 -18.71
N ARG A 98 -15.57 -14.04 -17.94
CA ARG A 98 -15.43 -14.08 -16.48
C ARG A 98 -14.10 -14.65 -16.01
N TYR A 99 -13.68 -15.78 -16.58
CA TYR A 99 -12.54 -16.59 -16.12
C TYR A 99 -11.36 -16.59 -17.08
N GLY A 100 -11.53 -16.06 -18.29
CA GLY A 100 -10.45 -15.95 -19.28
C GLY A 100 -10.53 -16.98 -20.40
N THR A 101 -9.56 -16.93 -21.30
CA THR A 101 -9.52 -17.76 -22.52
C THR A 101 -9.53 -19.26 -22.24
N VAL A 102 -8.75 -19.72 -21.25
CA VAL A 102 -8.61 -21.16 -20.94
C VAL A 102 -9.92 -21.77 -20.47
N ALA A 103 -10.65 -21.09 -19.60
CA ALA A 103 -11.97 -21.52 -19.14
C ALA A 103 -13.01 -21.48 -20.28
N GLY A 104 -12.94 -20.46 -21.14
CA GLY A 104 -13.75 -20.37 -22.35
C GLY A 104 -13.51 -21.56 -23.29
N LEU A 105 -12.24 -21.93 -23.52
CA LEU A 105 -11.87 -23.12 -24.31
C LEU A 105 -12.44 -24.40 -23.71
N GLY A 106 -12.36 -24.57 -22.38
CA GLY A 106 -13.01 -25.67 -21.67
C GLY A 106 -14.52 -25.72 -21.94
N GLY A 107 -15.19 -24.57 -21.89
CA GLY A 107 -16.60 -24.44 -22.26
C GLY A 107 -16.90 -24.80 -23.73
N GLY A 108 -16.05 -24.36 -24.66
CA GLY A 108 -16.17 -24.73 -26.08
C GLY A 108 -15.99 -26.24 -26.32
N VAL A 109 -15.07 -26.89 -25.59
CA VAL A 109 -14.88 -28.35 -25.63
C VAL A 109 -16.10 -29.07 -25.04
N LEU A 110 -16.61 -28.61 -23.89
CA LEU A 110 -17.84 -29.16 -23.30
C LEU A 110 -19.04 -29.06 -24.26
N LEU A 111 -19.15 -27.96 -25.01
CA LEU A 111 -20.16 -27.78 -26.04
C LEU A 111 -19.99 -28.79 -27.20
N GLY A 112 -18.75 -29.03 -27.64
CA GLY A 112 -18.44 -30.06 -28.64
C GLY A 112 -18.75 -31.48 -28.15
N VAL A 113 -18.43 -31.79 -26.89
CA VAL A 113 -18.78 -33.08 -26.25
C VAL A 113 -20.30 -33.24 -26.17
N ALA A 114 -21.02 -32.19 -25.76
CA ALA A 114 -22.49 -32.20 -25.72
C ALA A 114 -23.10 -32.44 -27.10
N TRP A 115 -22.51 -31.87 -28.16
CA TRP A 115 -22.93 -32.14 -29.54
C TRP A 115 -22.78 -33.61 -29.89
N GLY A 116 -21.62 -34.21 -29.59
CA GLY A 116 -21.40 -35.64 -29.78
C GLY A 116 -22.42 -36.49 -29.01
N VAL A 117 -22.69 -36.18 -27.74
CA VAL A 117 -23.60 -36.97 -26.89
C VAL A 117 -25.06 -36.86 -27.34
N PHE A 118 -25.54 -35.66 -27.68
CA PHE A 118 -26.95 -35.44 -28.02
C PHE A 118 -27.29 -35.85 -29.47
N TYR A 119 -26.35 -35.72 -30.41
CA TYR A 119 -26.61 -35.97 -31.83
C TYR A 119 -26.05 -37.32 -32.33
N ALA A 120 -25.24 -38.06 -31.55
CA ALA A 120 -24.74 -39.39 -31.94
C ALA A 120 -25.83 -40.45 -32.23
N ARG A 121 -27.08 -40.22 -31.80
CA ARG A 121 -28.21 -41.16 -32.00
C ARG A 121 -29.23 -40.70 -33.05
N LEU A 122 -29.02 -39.54 -33.69
CA LEU A 122 -29.91 -38.97 -34.69
C LEU A 122 -29.27 -39.04 -36.09
N PRO A 123 -30.03 -39.33 -37.17
CA PRO A 123 -29.52 -39.33 -38.55
C PRO A 123 -29.11 -37.92 -39.08
N LEU A 124 -29.19 -36.89 -38.24
CA LEU A 124 -28.68 -35.53 -38.49
C LEU A 124 -27.16 -35.40 -38.24
N ALA A 125 -26.47 -36.51 -37.96
CA ALA A 125 -25.02 -36.55 -37.72
C ALA A 125 -24.17 -36.39 -39.00
N ASP A 126 -24.76 -36.41 -40.19
CA ASP A 126 -24.00 -36.52 -41.45
C ASP A 126 -23.22 -35.25 -41.84
N VAL A 127 -23.48 -34.09 -41.22
CA VAL A 127 -22.72 -32.85 -41.50
C VAL A 127 -22.42 -32.09 -40.20
N PHE A 128 -21.16 -32.11 -39.78
CA PHE A 128 -20.67 -31.28 -38.69
C PHE A 128 -20.88 -29.78 -39.01
N PRO A 129 -21.58 -29.00 -38.16
CA PRO A 129 -21.87 -27.59 -38.42
C PRO A 129 -20.63 -26.70 -38.22
N ARG A 130 -19.74 -26.70 -39.22
CA ARG A 130 -18.45 -25.99 -39.21
C ARG A 130 -18.59 -24.50 -38.86
N ASP A 131 -19.50 -23.80 -39.52
CA ASP A 131 -19.64 -22.34 -39.36
C ASP A 131 -20.09 -21.96 -37.94
N PHE A 132 -20.97 -22.77 -37.33
CA PHE A 132 -21.42 -22.59 -35.96
C PHE A 132 -20.25 -22.71 -34.97
N PHE A 133 -19.41 -23.75 -35.11
CA PHE A 133 -18.29 -23.94 -34.21
C PHE A 133 -17.15 -22.94 -34.45
N VAL A 134 -16.77 -22.72 -35.72
CA VAL A 134 -15.66 -21.82 -36.07
C VAL A 134 -15.98 -20.38 -35.66
N GLY A 135 -17.15 -19.86 -36.02
CA GLY A 135 -17.54 -18.49 -35.67
C GLY A 135 -17.67 -18.29 -34.16
N GLY A 136 -18.21 -19.28 -33.46
CA GLY A 136 -18.33 -19.27 -32.01
C GLY A 136 -16.99 -19.31 -31.29
N PHE A 137 -16.06 -20.19 -31.72
CA PHE A 137 -14.71 -20.24 -31.17
C PHE A 137 -13.95 -18.93 -31.38
N ILE A 138 -14.00 -18.34 -32.59
CA ILE A 138 -13.33 -17.06 -32.88
C ILE A 138 -13.87 -15.96 -31.97
N THR A 139 -15.19 -15.82 -31.87
CA THR A 139 -15.83 -14.79 -31.04
C THR A 139 -15.48 -14.97 -29.56
N MET A 140 -15.52 -16.21 -29.07
CA MET A 140 -15.15 -16.55 -27.70
C MET A 140 -13.68 -16.28 -27.41
N LEU A 141 -12.78 -16.64 -28.32
CA LEU A 141 -11.34 -16.41 -28.18
C LEU A 141 -11.02 -14.92 -28.11
N ILE A 142 -11.61 -14.11 -28.99
CA ILE A 142 -11.42 -12.64 -28.96
C ILE A 142 -11.88 -12.09 -27.60
N ALA A 143 -13.10 -12.44 -27.16
CA ALA A 143 -13.62 -11.97 -25.89
C ALA A 143 -12.79 -12.44 -24.68
N GLY A 144 -12.31 -13.68 -24.71
CA GLY A 144 -11.41 -14.22 -23.70
C GLY A 144 -10.08 -13.46 -23.65
N GLN A 145 -9.46 -13.19 -24.80
CA GLN A 145 -8.18 -12.48 -24.88
C GLN A 145 -8.30 -11.05 -24.36
N PHE A 146 -9.40 -10.36 -24.68
CA PHE A 146 -9.69 -9.06 -24.09
C PHE A 146 -9.90 -9.18 -22.58
N SER A 147 -10.64 -10.18 -22.10
CA SER A 147 -10.85 -10.38 -20.67
C SER A 147 -9.53 -10.60 -19.91
N ASP A 148 -8.63 -11.42 -20.45
CA ASP A 148 -7.31 -11.70 -19.86
C ASP A 148 -6.44 -10.44 -19.84
N THR A 149 -6.42 -9.69 -20.93
CA THR A 149 -5.67 -8.43 -21.03
C THR A 149 -6.17 -7.39 -20.03
N TRP A 150 -7.49 -7.21 -19.93
CA TRP A 150 -8.09 -6.28 -18.97
C TRP A 150 -7.91 -6.75 -17.53
N ALA A 151 -7.93 -8.06 -17.27
CA ALA A 151 -7.61 -8.62 -15.96
C ALA A 151 -6.21 -8.22 -15.50
N ALA A 152 -5.22 -8.45 -16.38
CA ALA A 152 -3.83 -8.14 -16.11
C ALA A 152 -3.63 -6.64 -15.86
N ARG A 153 -4.20 -5.79 -16.72
CA ARG A 153 -4.14 -4.33 -16.56
C ARG A 153 -4.80 -3.85 -15.26
N LEU A 154 -5.95 -4.43 -14.90
CA LEU A 154 -6.67 -4.08 -13.69
C LEU A 154 -5.91 -4.50 -12.43
N SER A 155 -5.31 -5.69 -12.44
CA SER A 155 -4.44 -6.17 -11.35
C SER A 155 -3.24 -5.25 -11.18
N GLN A 156 -2.53 -4.93 -12.28
CA GLN A 156 -1.39 -4.02 -12.26
C GLN A 156 -1.77 -2.62 -11.75
N ALA A 157 -2.90 -2.07 -12.20
CA ALA A 157 -3.38 -0.77 -11.77
C ALA A 157 -3.77 -0.74 -10.28
N ARG A 158 -4.36 -1.83 -9.75
CA ARG A 158 -4.68 -1.96 -8.33
C ARG A 158 -3.40 -1.92 -7.49
N VAL A 159 -2.42 -2.75 -7.83
CA VAL A 159 -1.17 -2.80 -7.05
C VAL A 159 -0.41 -1.46 -7.11
N SER A 160 -0.38 -0.80 -8.28
CA SER A 160 0.20 0.54 -8.38
C SER A 160 -0.53 1.55 -7.50
N ASN A 161 -1.86 1.47 -7.42
CA ASN A 161 -2.65 2.35 -6.57
C ASN A 161 -2.45 2.04 -5.08
N ASP A 162 -2.29 0.77 -4.71
CA ASP A 162 -2.01 0.35 -3.34
C ASP A 162 -0.63 0.88 -2.90
N TYR A 163 0.39 0.78 -3.75
CA TYR A 163 1.70 1.40 -3.50
C TYR A 163 1.62 2.93 -3.37
N LEU A 164 0.86 3.60 -4.25
CA LEU A 164 0.68 5.05 -4.14
C LEU A 164 -0.06 5.44 -2.85
N SER A 165 -1.03 4.64 -2.43
CA SER A 165 -1.76 4.83 -1.17
C SER A 165 -0.84 4.65 0.03
N GLU A 166 0.00 3.61 0.04
CA GLU A 166 1.05 3.41 1.04
C GLU A 166 1.97 4.63 1.11
N ARG A 167 2.46 5.11 -0.05
CA ARG A 167 3.35 6.26 -0.13
C ARG A 167 2.69 7.53 0.37
N LEU A 168 1.42 7.74 0.03
CA LEU A 168 0.61 8.84 0.55
C LEU A 168 0.43 8.73 2.07
N SER A 169 0.22 7.54 2.63
CA SER A 169 0.12 7.32 4.07
C SER A 169 1.43 7.69 4.78
N VAL A 170 2.56 7.21 4.26
CA VAL A 170 3.91 7.55 4.77
C VAL A 170 4.18 9.05 4.69
N LEU A 171 3.86 9.69 3.56
CA LEU A 171 3.99 11.14 3.38
C LEU A 171 3.08 11.92 4.33
N THR A 172 1.84 11.49 4.48
CA THR A 172 0.88 12.13 5.39
C THR A 172 1.38 12.04 6.84
N ASN A 173 1.89 10.88 7.25
CA ASN A 173 2.48 10.69 8.57
C ASN A 173 3.72 11.56 8.76
N ASN A 174 4.63 11.61 7.80
CA ASN A 174 5.83 12.46 7.88
C ASN A 174 5.47 13.96 7.94
N GLN A 175 4.52 14.40 7.11
CA GLN A 175 4.05 15.80 7.12
C GLN A 175 3.31 16.14 8.41
N TYR A 176 2.54 15.19 8.95
CA TYR A 176 1.90 15.32 10.24
C TYR A 176 2.93 15.44 11.36
N LEU A 177 3.97 14.60 11.36
CA LEU A 177 5.08 14.69 12.32
C LEU A 177 5.86 16.01 12.19
N LEU A 178 6.08 16.50 10.97
CA LEU A 178 6.68 17.80 10.72
C LEU A 178 5.82 18.94 11.24
N ARG A 179 4.51 18.92 10.98
CA ARG A 179 3.57 19.91 11.51
C ARG A 179 3.48 19.85 13.02
N LEU A 180 3.39 18.66 13.61
CA LEU A 180 3.41 18.49 15.06
C LEU A 180 4.71 19.04 15.66
N SER A 181 5.86 18.78 15.03
CA SER A 181 7.13 19.34 15.48
C SER A 181 7.20 20.87 15.32
N HIS A 182 6.47 21.44 14.36
CA HIS A 182 6.38 22.88 14.14
C HIS A 182 5.42 23.54 15.13
N ASP A 183 4.26 22.94 15.36
CA ASP A 183 3.27 23.37 16.35
C ASP A 183 3.87 23.25 17.76
N GLN A 184 4.68 22.21 18.01
CA GLN A 184 5.50 22.08 19.21
C GLN A 184 6.65 23.11 19.24
N LEU A 185 7.31 23.45 18.12
CA LEU A 185 8.31 24.54 18.10
C LEU A 185 7.67 25.92 18.32
N GLU A 186 6.42 26.11 17.91
CA GLU A 186 5.63 27.33 18.11
C GLU A 186 5.13 27.43 19.56
N GLN A 187 4.75 26.30 20.19
CA GLN A 187 4.29 26.24 21.58
C GLN A 187 5.44 26.14 22.61
N ASP A 188 6.54 25.46 22.29
CA ASP A 188 7.68 25.16 23.18
C ASP A 188 8.96 25.95 22.82
N LEU A 189 8.81 27.25 22.53
CA LEU A 189 9.94 28.20 22.55
C LEU A 189 10.65 28.30 23.93
N LEU A 190 10.20 27.55 24.95
CA LEU A 190 10.81 27.54 26.28
C LEU A 190 11.26 26.16 26.81
N VAL A 191 10.92 25.01 26.20
CA VAL A 191 11.36 23.68 26.71
C VAL A 191 11.63 22.67 25.57
N ARG A 192 12.87 22.70 25.04
CA ARG A 192 13.60 21.64 24.27
C ARG A 192 12.82 20.80 23.20
N PRO A 193 13.04 21.08 21.90
CA PRO A 193 12.39 20.39 20.77
C PRO A 193 13.11 19.10 20.28
N SER A 194 13.24 18.04 21.10
CA SER A 194 14.06 16.85 20.71
C SER A 194 13.40 15.47 20.86
N THR A 195 12.24 15.33 21.48
CA THR A 195 11.78 14.01 21.94
C THR A 195 11.30 13.09 20.81
N LEU A 196 10.52 13.61 19.85
CA LEU A 196 9.91 12.81 18.78
C LEU A 196 10.93 12.32 17.74
N ARG A 197 11.71 13.24 17.18
CA ARG A 197 12.72 12.90 16.18
C ARG A 197 13.80 12.00 16.77
N ASP A 198 14.21 12.23 18.02
CA ASP A 198 15.14 11.34 18.71
C ASP A 198 14.50 10.01 19.08
N ALA A 199 13.20 9.93 19.38
CA ALA A 199 12.51 8.66 19.59
C ALA A 199 12.44 7.84 18.30
N LEU A 200 12.12 8.46 17.17
CA LEU A 200 12.13 7.81 15.85
C LEU A 200 13.55 7.44 15.40
N ALA A 201 14.55 8.30 15.62
CA ALA A 201 15.95 8.00 15.34
C ALA A 201 16.46 6.83 16.21
N ARG A 202 16.12 6.82 17.51
CA ARG A 202 16.39 5.69 18.40
C ARG A 202 15.70 4.42 17.92
N LEU A 203 14.42 4.46 17.53
CA LEU A 203 13.73 3.29 16.96
C LEU A 203 14.43 2.74 15.72
N ARG A 204 14.94 3.61 14.84
CA ARG A 204 15.73 3.23 13.65
C ARG A 204 17.05 2.54 14.04
N GLU A 205 17.82 3.13 14.96
CA GLU A 205 19.06 2.53 15.49
C GLU A 205 18.81 1.18 16.19
N MET A 206 17.67 1.04 16.85
CA MET A 206 17.31 -0.19 17.57
C MET A 206 16.86 -1.32 16.63
N MET A 207 16.11 -1.01 15.57
CA MET A 207 15.74 -1.98 14.51
C MET A 207 16.98 -2.56 13.81
N LEU A 208 18.06 -1.78 13.70
CA LEU A 208 19.35 -2.20 13.16
C LEU A 208 20.11 -3.18 14.07
N HIS A 209 19.96 -3.08 15.40
CA HIS A 209 20.81 -3.79 16.38
C HIS A 209 20.17 -5.05 16.98
N ASP A 210 18.84 -5.19 17.00
CA ASP A 210 18.14 -6.37 17.54
C ASP A 210 18.05 -7.55 16.55
N ALA A 211 18.94 -7.57 15.56
CA ALA A 211 19.01 -8.51 14.45
C ALA A 211 19.39 -9.96 14.85
N ALA A 212 19.64 -10.27 16.12
CA ALA A 212 20.03 -11.61 16.57
C ALA A 212 18.86 -12.60 16.74
N GLY A 213 17.61 -12.13 16.76
CA GLY A 213 16.41 -12.96 16.92
C GLY A 213 15.66 -13.25 15.62
N ALA A 214 16.26 -13.99 14.68
CA ALA A 214 15.70 -14.24 13.34
C ALA A 214 14.40 -15.09 13.28
N HIS A 215 13.77 -15.39 14.42
CA HIS A 215 12.58 -16.27 14.53
C HIS A 215 11.43 -15.67 15.36
N ALA A 216 11.48 -14.38 15.73
CA ALA A 216 10.39 -13.73 16.45
C ALA A 216 9.35 -13.15 15.47
N ALA A 217 8.06 -13.38 15.74
CA ALA A 217 6.94 -12.89 14.92
C ALA A 217 6.96 -11.35 14.71
N LEU A 218 7.50 -10.61 15.68
CA LEU A 218 7.71 -9.16 15.60
C LEU A 218 9.15 -8.82 16.09
N PRO A 219 10.10 -8.55 15.19
CA PRO A 219 11.48 -8.22 15.56
C PRO A 219 11.55 -6.91 16.36
N GLY A 220 12.33 -6.89 17.45
CA GLY A 220 12.54 -5.67 18.25
C GLY A 220 11.30 -5.12 18.98
N ALA A 221 10.22 -5.90 19.07
CA ALA A 221 8.95 -5.47 19.68
C ALA A 221 9.10 -4.97 21.12
N GLN A 222 9.96 -5.61 21.93
CA GLN A 222 10.21 -5.20 23.32
C GLN A 222 10.81 -3.80 23.40
N ARG A 223 11.85 -3.53 22.61
CA ARG A 223 12.50 -2.20 22.60
C ARG A 223 11.59 -1.12 22.03
N PHE A 224 10.78 -1.46 21.02
CA PHE A 224 9.75 -0.58 20.53
C PHE A 224 8.76 -0.22 21.65
N LEU A 225 8.24 -1.23 22.36
CA LEU A 225 7.32 -1.02 23.47
C LEU A 225 7.93 -0.13 24.56
N ASP A 226 9.19 -0.35 24.95
CA ASP A 226 9.88 0.47 25.94
C ASP A 226 10.02 1.93 25.49
N THR A 227 10.28 2.15 24.19
CA THR A 227 10.39 3.51 23.62
C THR A 227 9.05 4.23 23.60
N VAL A 228 7.99 3.53 23.17
CA VAL A 228 6.62 4.07 23.20
C VAL A 228 6.19 4.31 24.64
N ALA A 229 6.51 3.41 25.57
CA ALA A 229 6.20 3.59 26.99
C ALA A 229 6.90 4.81 27.58
N GLN A 230 8.16 5.05 27.22
CA GLN A 230 8.89 6.24 27.65
C GLN A 230 8.33 7.53 27.04
N ALA A 231 8.09 7.55 25.72
CA ALA A 231 7.62 8.73 25.01
C ALA A 231 6.18 9.10 25.41
N CYS A 232 5.33 8.10 25.61
CA CYS A 232 3.92 8.27 25.93
C CYS A 232 3.61 8.14 27.43
N GLN A 233 4.62 7.96 28.28
CA GLN A 233 4.48 7.78 29.74
C GLN A 233 3.53 6.64 30.11
N ILE A 234 3.65 5.50 29.42
CA ILE A 234 2.82 4.32 29.66
C ILE A 234 3.35 3.55 30.87
N GLU A 235 2.46 3.14 31.77
CA GLU A 235 2.82 2.38 32.98
C GLU A 235 2.75 0.88 32.76
N ALA A 236 1.73 0.39 32.04
CA ALA A 236 1.60 -1.02 31.70
C ALA A 236 0.97 -1.23 30.32
N ALA A 237 1.66 -2.01 29.47
CA ALA A 237 1.22 -2.35 28.12
C ALA A 237 1.81 -3.67 27.62
N GLN A 238 1.14 -4.27 26.65
CA GLN A 238 1.55 -5.51 25.98
C GLN A 238 1.34 -5.42 24.47
N ILE A 239 2.19 -6.07 23.70
CA ILE A 239 2.05 -6.23 22.24
C ILE A 239 1.75 -7.68 21.93
N HIS A 240 0.69 -7.92 21.17
CA HIS A 240 0.27 -9.23 20.70
C HIS A 240 0.41 -9.30 19.18
N ALA A 241 1.14 -10.29 18.66
CA ALA A 241 1.21 -10.52 17.22
C ALA A 241 -0.12 -11.08 16.70
N LEU A 242 -0.55 -10.65 15.52
CA LEU A 242 -1.70 -11.23 14.83
C LEU A 242 -1.25 -12.39 13.95
N HIS A 243 -1.98 -13.51 14.04
CA HIS A 243 -1.85 -14.65 13.12
C HIS A 243 -3.23 -14.89 12.51
N ASP A 244 -3.34 -14.80 11.18
CA ASP A 244 -4.62 -14.95 10.45
C ASP A 244 -5.76 -14.05 10.97
N GLY A 245 -5.42 -12.81 11.37
CA GLY A 245 -6.39 -11.84 11.89
C GLY A 245 -6.75 -12.00 13.36
N VAL A 246 -6.19 -13.01 14.06
CA VAL A 246 -6.45 -13.26 15.48
C VAL A 246 -5.22 -12.91 16.31
N PRO A 247 -5.34 -12.08 17.37
CA PRO A 247 -4.22 -11.75 18.23
C PRO A 247 -3.81 -12.96 19.08
N ALA A 248 -2.51 -13.22 19.14
CA ALA A 248 -1.92 -14.31 19.92
C ALA A 248 -2.13 -14.07 21.43
N ALA A 249 -2.43 -15.15 22.18
CA ALA A 249 -2.65 -15.06 23.63
C ALA A 249 -1.39 -14.69 24.40
N ALA A 250 -0.21 -15.16 23.95
CA ALA A 250 1.07 -14.80 24.56
C ALA A 250 1.56 -13.44 24.03
N PRO A 251 1.97 -12.50 24.91
CA PRO A 251 2.53 -11.23 24.48
C PRO A 251 3.92 -11.44 23.88
N VAL A 252 4.20 -10.75 22.77
CA VAL A 252 5.52 -10.69 22.14
C VAL A 252 6.42 -9.68 22.83
N ALA A 253 5.82 -8.65 23.43
CA ALA A 253 6.48 -7.67 24.27
C ALA A 253 5.55 -7.25 25.41
N ALA A 254 6.12 -6.96 26.57
CA ALA A 254 5.39 -6.51 27.74
C ALA A 254 6.22 -5.51 28.56
N THR A 255 5.58 -4.45 29.07
CA THR A 255 6.18 -3.46 29.95
C THR A 255 5.21 -3.18 31.08
N GLY A 256 5.73 -3.01 32.31
CA GLY A 256 4.92 -2.75 33.49
C GLY A 256 4.41 -4.02 34.18
N ALA A 257 3.31 -3.87 34.95
CA ALA A 257 2.69 -4.98 35.66
C ALA A 257 2.06 -5.97 34.66
N PRO A 258 2.27 -7.29 34.82
CA PRO A 258 1.66 -8.29 33.95
C PRO A 258 0.14 -8.28 34.13
N PHE A 259 -0.58 -8.40 33.02
CA PHE A 259 -2.03 -8.50 32.98
C PHE A 259 -2.46 -9.55 31.94
N ASP A 260 -3.64 -10.13 32.13
CA ASP A 260 -4.18 -11.12 31.20
C ASP A 260 -4.79 -10.42 29.97
N PHE A 261 -4.40 -10.88 28.80
CA PHE A 261 -4.92 -10.39 27.53
C PHE A 261 -6.27 -11.02 27.19
N ASP A 262 -7.26 -10.19 26.87
CA ASP A 262 -8.60 -10.56 26.42
C ASP A 262 -8.81 -10.07 24.99
N ALA A 263 -8.73 -10.99 24.04
CA ALA A 263 -8.95 -10.71 22.61
C ALA A 263 -10.38 -10.25 22.30
N GLY A 264 -11.35 -10.56 23.18
CA GLY A 264 -12.74 -10.17 23.04
C GLY A 264 -13.09 -8.83 23.68
N ASP A 265 -12.11 -8.11 24.25
CA ASP A 265 -12.34 -6.82 24.88
C ASP A 265 -12.87 -5.80 23.84
N PRO A 266 -13.88 -4.98 24.20
CA PRO A 266 -14.47 -4.00 23.28
C PRO A 266 -13.46 -3.04 22.65
N LEU A 267 -12.37 -2.67 23.35
CA LEU A 267 -11.33 -1.80 22.77
C LEU A 267 -10.45 -2.52 21.75
N VAL A 268 -10.16 -3.81 21.97
CA VAL A 268 -9.37 -4.61 21.03
C VAL A 268 -10.17 -4.84 19.76
N VAL A 269 -11.45 -5.22 19.89
CA VAL A 269 -12.35 -5.41 18.74
C VAL A 269 -12.54 -4.10 17.99
N ALA A 270 -12.80 -2.98 18.68
CA ALA A 270 -12.96 -1.68 18.02
C ALA A 270 -11.68 -1.24 17.28
N ALA A 271 -10.51 -1.47 17.86
CA ALA A 271 -9.23 -1.14 17.25
C ALA A 271 -8.96 -1.94 15.96
N LEU A 272 -9.28 -3.23 15.97
CA LEU A 272 -9.09 -4.11 14.81
C LEU A 272 -10.17 -3.89 13.73
N ASP A 273 -11.41 -3.62 14.11
CA ASP A 273 -12.52 -3.37 13.17
C ASP A 273 -12.40 -2.00 12.47
N GLU A 274 -12.01 -0.96 13.21
CA GLU A 274 -11.89 0.41 12.67
C GLU A 274 -10.51 0.72 12.10
N LEU A 275 -9.53 -0.17 12.29
CA LEU A 275 -8.12 0.04 11.93
C LEU A 275 -7.59 1.39 12.44
N ALA A 276 -7.98 1.73 13.66
CA ALA A 276 -7.66 3.00 14.30
C ALA A 276 -7.42 2.80 15.80
N LEU A 277 -6.72 3.76 16.41
CA LEU A 277 -6.54 3.74 17.86
C LEU A 277 -7.90 3.93 18.55
N ALA A 278 -8.28 2.92 19.34
CA ALA A 278 -9.44 2.96 20.21
C ALA A 278 -9.02 3.36 21.63
N HIS A 279 -9.82 4.18 22.30
CA HIS A 279 -9.55 4.60 23.68
C HIS A 279 -10.84 4.62 24.50
N LEU A 280 -10.74 4.62 25.82
CA LEU A 280 -11.89 4.49 26.71
C LEU A 280 -13.04 5.49 26.40
N GLN A 281 -12.72 6.72 25.99
CA GLN A 281 -13.74 7.74 25.69
C GLN A 281 -14.44 7.56 24.33
N SER A 282 -13.86 6.77 23.41
CA SER A 282 -14.50 6.46 22.12
C SER A 282 -15.57 5.37 22.21
N LEU A 283 -15.64 4.64 23.33
CA LEU A 283 -16.63 3.58 23.56
C LEU A 283 -17.97 4.11 24.10
N ASP A 284 -19.05 3.41 23.75
CA ASP A 284 -20.36 3.63 24.34
C ASP A 284 -20.38 3.30 25.83
N ALA A 285 -21.34 3.87 26.58
CA ALA A 285 -21.38 3.76 28.04
C ALA A 285 -21.51 2.31 28.56
N ARG A 286 -22.07 1.40 27.74
CA ARG A 286 -22.16 -0.04 28.07
C ARG A 286 -20.83 -0.76 27.89
N ASP A 287 -20.10 -0.45 26.82
CA ASP A 287 -18.83 -1.09 26.49
C ASP A 287 -17.69 -0.58 27.39
N ARG A 288 -17.75 0.69 27.80
CA ARG A 288 -16.85 1.28 28.81
C ARG A 288 -16.84 0.55 30.15
N ALA A 289 -17.97 -0.07 30.53
CA ALA A 289 -18.06 -0.81 31.80
C ALA A 289 -17.43 -2.20 31.73
N HIS A 290 -17.15 -2.71 30.53
CA HIS A 290 -16.68 -4.08 30.30
C HIS A 290 -15.23 -4.13 29.80
N THR A 291 -14.62 -2.99 29.45
CA THR A 291 -13.23 -2.94 29.01
C THR A 291 -12.26 -2.88 30.20
N ARG A 292 -11.16 -3.61 30.08
CA ARG A 292 -10.05 -3.65 31.06
C ARG A 292 -8.88 -2.76 30.65
N TYR A 293 -8.97 -2.13 29.49
CA TYR A 293 -7.89 -1.37 28.87
C TYR A 293 -8.22 0.12 28.81
N VAL A 294 -7.18 0.94 28.70
CA VAL A 294 -7.29 2.40 28.56
C VAL A 294 -7.26 2.79 27.08
N ALA A 295 -6.37 2.15 26.31
CA ALA A 295 -6.24 2.35 24.88
C ALA A 295 -5.73 1.08 24.19
N CYS A 296 -6.18 0.86 22.95
CA CYS A 296 -5.69 -0.18 22.06
C CYS A 296 -5.33 0.46 20.72
N ALA A 297 -4.12 0.19 20.23
CA ALA A 297 -3.65 0.68 18.95
C ALA A 297 -3.28 -0.51 18.04
N PRO A 298 -3.91 -0.65 16.86
CA PRO A 298 -3.49 -1.66 15.90
C PRO A 298 -2.12 -1.26 15.32
N LEU A 299 -1.22 -2.23 15.18
CA LEU A 299 0.07 -2.07 14.51
C LEU A 299 -0.16 -2.33 13.01
N ILE A 300 -0.48 -1.26 12.29
CA ILE A 300 -0.86 -1.31 10.88
C ILE A 300 0.36 -1.01 10.02
N GLY A 301 0.75 -1.97 9.19
CA GLY A 301 1.74 -1.80 8.15
C GLY A 301 1.19 -1.06 6.94
N ALA A 302 1.90 -1.12 5.84
CA ALA A 302 1.42 -0.63 4.56
C ALA A 302 0.30 -1.53 4.03
N GLY A 303 -0.75 -0.95 3.41
CA GLY A 303 -1.81 -1.73 2.77
C GLY A 303 -2.89 -2.30 3.71
N ASP A 304 -3.13 -1.65 4.86
CA ASP A 304 -4.12 -2.05 5.89
C ASP A 304 -3.83 -3.42 6.55
N GLU A 305 -2.65 -3.99 6.36
CA GLU A 305 -2.24 -5.23 7.03
C GLU A 305 -1.91 -4.96 8.51
N VAL A 306 -2.56 -5.70 9.40
CA VAL A 306 -2.36 -5.59 10.85
C VAL A 306 -1.45 -6.71 11.31
N ILE A 307 -0.23 -6.37 11.72
CA ILE A 307 0.77 -7.35 12.18
C ILE A 307 0.66 -7.63 13.69
N GLY A 308 -0.09 -6.81 14.41
CA GLY A 308 -0.28 -6.95 15.85
C GLY A 308 -1.15 -5.86 16.46
N VAL A 309 -1.36 -5.94 17.77
CA VAL A 309 -2.09 -4.94 18.54
C VAL A 309 -1.28 -4.56 19.79
N LEU A 310 -1.14 -3.26 20.01
CA LEU A 310 -0.63 -2.68 21.24
C LEU A 310 -1.80 -2.43 22.19
N VAL A 311 -1.74 -3.03 23.37
CA VAL A 311 -2.78 -2.95 24.39
C VAL A 311 -2.21 -2.24 25.60
N VAL A 312 -2.85 -1.15 26.01
CA VAL A 312 -2.45 -0.33 27.16
C VAL A 312 -3.45 -0.52 28.29
N SER A 313 -3.01 -1.13 29.38
CA SER A 313 -3.83 -1.35 30.57
C SER A 313 -3.73 -0.22 31.59
N GLN A 314 -2.56 0.43 31.69
CA GLN A 314 -2.34 1.54 32.63
C GLN A 314 -1.62 2.71 31.96
N LEU A 315 -2.21 3.88 32.09
CA LEU A 315 -1.71 5.15 31.57
C LEU A 315 -2.13 6.30 32.51
N PRO A 316 -1.21 7.18 32.93
CA PRO A 316 -1.54 8.30 33.81
C PRO A 316 -2.57 9.23 33.18
N PHE A 317 -3.53 9.73 33.97
CA PHE A 317 -4.60 10.60 33.45
C PHE A 317 -4.09 11.82 32.65
N LEU A 318 -2.98 12.42 33.09
CA LEU A 318 -2.36 13.56 32.40
C LEU A 318 -1.76 13.19 31.04
N ALA A 319 -1.38 11.93 30.84
CA ALA A 319 -0.86 11.43 29.58
C ALA A 319 -1.98 11.03 28.60
N LEU A 320 -3.25 10.97 29.05
CA LEU A 320 -4.39 10.61 28.20
C LEU A 320 -4.86 11.81 27.38
N THR A 321 -4.02 12.24 26.44
CA THR A 321 -4.28 13.35 25.54
C THR A 321 -4.39 12.87 24.09
N ALA A 322 -5.14 13.60 23.26
CA ALA A 322 -5.27 13.27 21.84
C ALA A 322 -3.91 13.24 21.12
N GLU A 323 -3.01 14.16 21.48
CA GLU A 323 -1.65 14.22 20.95
C GLU A 323 -0.84 12.98 21.31
N ASN A 324 -0.88 12.53 22.56
CA ASN A 324 -0.11 11.37 23.01
C ASN A 324 -0.64 10.06 22.40
N LEU A 325 -1.96 9.92 22.30
CA LEU A 325 -2.58 8.79 21.58
C LEU A 325 -2.20 8.81 20.10
N GLN A 326 -2.24 9.97 19.45
CA GLN A 326 -1.86 10.09 18.05
C GLN A 326 -0.38 9.78 17.83
N LEU A 327 0.49 10.22 18.74
CA LEU A 327 1.90 9.85 18.76
C LEU A 327 2.10 8.33 18.86
N MET A 328 1.41 7.67 19.80
CA MET A 328 1.44 6.21 19.95
C MET A 328 1.02 5.50 18.65
N PHE A 329 -0.06 5.95 18.02
CA PHE A 329 -0.53 5.39 16.74
C PHE A 329 0.52 5.55 15.64
N VAL A 330 1.10 6.75 15.47
CA VAL A 330 2.10 7.01 14.43
C VAL A 330 3.37 6.19 14.63
N MET A 331 3.86 6.09 15.88
CA MET A 331 5.02 5.23 16.18
C MET A 331 4.71 3.76 15.91
N GLY A 332 3.49 3.29 16.22
CA GLY A 332 3.01 1.94 15.93
C GLY A 332 2.97 1.63 14.43
N SER A 333 2.39 2.53 13.63
CA SER A 333 2.40 2.40 12.17
C SER A 333 3.81 2.46 11.58
N TYR A 334 4.69 3.28 12.15
CA TYR A 334 6.08 3.34 11.71
C TYR A 334 6.83 2.03 11.97
N TYR A 335 6.65 1.46 13.16
CA TYR A 335 7.20 0.15 13.51
C TYR A 335 6.67 -0.95 12.58
N ALA A 336 5.36 -1.01 12.38
CA ALA A 336 4.73 -2.03 11.56
C ALA A 336 5.20 -2.00 10.09
N ASN A 337 5.36 -0.80 9.54
CA ASN A 337 5.94 -0.58 8.23
C ASN A 337 7.38 -1.08 8.09
N GLY A 338 8.17 -1.02 9.17
CA GLY A 338 9.56 -1.49 9.17
C GLY A 338 9.67 -3.02 9.26
N VAL A 339 8.75 -3.69 9.96
CA VAL A 339 8.77 -5.15 10.15
C VAL A 339 8.56 -5.90 8.82
N HIS A 340 7.61 -5.47 7.98
CA HIS A 340 7.26 -6.15 6.73
C HIS A 340 8.46 -6.30 5.77
N HIS A 341 9.32 -5.27 5.69
CA HIS A 341 10.49 -5.27 4.81
C HIS A 341 11.81 -5.48 5.56
N ALA A 342 11.78 -5.89 6.85
CA ALA A 342 12.94 -5.95 7.71
C ALA A 342 14.04 -6.92 7.21
N ALA A 343 13.67 -8.05 6.61
CA ALA A 343 14.62 -9.04 6.11
C ALA A 343 15.45 -8.49 4.93
N VAL A 344 14.78 -7.97 3.90
CA VAL A 344 15.44 -7.38 2.73
C VAL A 344 16.21 -6.11 3.10
N THR A 345 15.65 -5.28 3.97
CA THR A 345 16.31 -4.06 4.48
C THR A 345 17.63 -4.41 5.19
N ARG A 346 17.64 -5.49 5.98
CA ARG A 346 18.83 -6.00 6.66
C ARG A 346 19.90 -6.46 5.67
N ASP A 347 19.52 -7.27 4.69
CA ASP A 347 20.48 -7.79 3.69
C ASP A 347 21.19 -6.64 2.97
N VAL A 348 20.46 -5.58 2.63
CA VAL A 348 21.00 -4.36 2.00
C VAL A 348 21.95 -3.62 2.95
N LEU A 349 21.58 -3.45 4.22
CA LEU A 349 22.41 -2.73 5.20
C LEU A 349 23.67 -3.51 5.62
N GLN A 350 23.61 -4.84 5.62
CA GLN A 350 24.78 -5.69 5.82
C GLN A 350 25.75 -5.61 4.63
N ALA A 351 25.22 -5.56 3.40
CA ALA A 351 26.03 -5.38 2.21
C ALA A 351 26.61 -3.96 2.09
N PHE A 352 25.87 -2.94 2.56
CA PHE A 352 26.23 -1.53 2.45
C PHE A 352 26.06 -0.79 3.80
N PRO A 353 27.08 -0.82 4.68
CA PRO A 353 27.00 -0.18 6.00
C PRO A 353 26.81 1.34 5.96
N ASP A 354 27.27 2.00 4.88
CA ASP A 354 27.15 3.45 4.68
C ASP A 354 25.77 3.88 4.15
N CYS A 355 24.86 2.93 3.89
CA CYS A 355 23.54 3.20 3.35
C CYS A 355 22.58 3.74 4.43
N PRO A 356 21.86 4.86 4.19
CA PRO A 356 20.81 5.31 5.07
C PRO A 356 19.70 4.27 5.21
N TYR A 357 19.15 4.12 6.41
CA TYR A 357 18.06 3.18 6.69
C TYR A 357 16.82 3.45 5.82
N ASP A 358 16.41 4.72 5.67
CA ASP A 358 15.24 5.08 4.86
C ASP A 358 15.43 4.66 3.39
N PHE A 359 16.66 4.71 2.88
CA PHE A 359 17.02 4.21 1.53
C PHE A 359 16.92 2.70 1.43
N ALA A 360 17.49 1.97 2.39
CA ALA A 360 17.40 0.52 2.41
C ALA A 360 15.95 0.03 2.53
N LEU A 361 15.12 0.71 3.34
CA LEU A 361 13.71 0.39 3.52
C LEU A 361 12.89 0.64 2.25
N GLU A 362 13.03 1.82 1.63
CA GLU A 362 12.30 2.13 0.39
C GLU A 362 12.77 1.23 -0.75
N TYR A 363 14.07 0.91 -0.81
CA TYR A 363 14.59 -0.05 -1.77
C TYR A 363 13.97 -1.44 -1.56
N ALA A 364 13.87 -1.91 -0.31
CA ALA A 364 13.25 -3.18 0.02
C ALA A 364 11.76 -3.24 -0.38
N ARG A 365 11.02 -2.13 -0.20
CA ARG A 365 9.63 -1.98 -0.67
C ARG A 365 9.53 -2.11 -2.19
N LEU A 366 10.36 -1.38 -2.92
CA LEU A 366 10.32 -1.38 -4.38
C LEU A 366 10.76 -2.71 -4.99
N ALA A 367 11.75 -3.37 -4.38
CA ALA A 367 12.17 -4.70 -4.78
C ALA A 367 11.05 -5.75 -4.59
N ASP A 368 10.30 -5.64 -3.48
CA ASP A 368 9.15 -6.51 -3.24
C ASP A 368 7.97 -6.20 -4.17
N LEU A 369 7.69 -4.91 -4.40
CA LEU A 369 6.69 -4.45 -5.36
C LEU A 369 6.97 -5.01 -6.77
N GLN A 370 8.20 -4.94 -7.24
CA GLN A 370 8.59 -5.53 -8.52
C GLN A 370 8.36 -7.05 -8.52
N ARG A 371 8.75 -7.76 -7.46
CA ARG A 371 8.64 -9.22 -7.38
C ARG A 371 7.18 -9.69 -7.41
N THR A 372 6.32 -9.02 -6.64
CA THR A 372 4.94 -9.44 -6.42
C THR A 372 4.02 -8.97 -7.55
N SER A 373 4.30 -7.82 -8.16
CA SER A 373 3.39 -7.17 -9.12
C SER A 373 3.97 -6.89 -10.51
N GLY A 374 5.28 -7.11 -10.69
CA GLY A 374 5.98 -6.83 -11.96
C GLY A 374 6.09 -5.34 -12.30
N ILE A 375 5.71 -4.44 -11.39
CA ILE A 375 5.76 -3.00 -11.63
C ILE A 375 7.22 -2.53 -11.62
N ALA A 376 7.67 -1.98 -12.76
CA ALA A 376 9.00 -1.45 -12.95
C ALA A 376 9.32 -0.31 -11.97
N SER A 377 10.40 -0.47 -11.21
CA SER A 377 11.05 0.61 -10.47
C SER A 377 12.53 0.62 -10.82
N SER A 378 13.18 1.78 -10.71
CA SER A 378 14.58 1.94 -11.10
C SER A 378 15.41 2.64 -10.03
N VAL A 379 16.68 2.27 -9.92
CA VAL A 379 17.68 2.98 -9.12
C VAL A 379 18.54 3.80 -10.07
N VAL A 380 18.77 5.07 -9.72
CA VAL A 380 19.62 5.98 -10.50
C VAL A 380 20.80 6.42 -9.66
N ARG A 381 21.99 6.45 -10.28
CA ARG A 381 23.23 6.99 -9.73
C ARG A 381 23.74 8.11 -10.63
N LEU A 382 23.95 9.27 -10.04
CA LEU A 382 24.68 10.39 -10.65
C LEU A 382 26.05 10.49 -9.97
N GLN A 383 27.12 10.23 -10.71
CA GLN A 383 28.49 10.39 -10.23
C GLN A 383 29.06 11.73 -10.70
N PHE A 384 29.61 12.48 -9.76
CA PHE A 384 30.21 13.80 -9.97
C PHE A 384 31.72 13.71 -9.75
N GLY A 385 32.49 14.28 -10.68
CA GLY A 385 33.95 14.36 -10.55
C GLY A 385 34.43 15.18 -9.34
N ALA A 386 35.74 15.15 -9.08
CA ALA A 386 36.35 15.83 -7.94
C ALA A 386 36.56 17.36 -8.12
N SER A 387 36.09 17.95 -9.22
CA SER A 387 36.30 19.38 -9.50
C SER A 387 35.43 20.27 -8.61
N ARG A 388 35.89 21.50 -8.33
CA ARG A 388 35.10 22.48 -7.56
C ARG A 388 33.77 22.81 -8.24
N GLN A 389 33.74 22.76 -9.56
CA GLN A 389 32.52 22.97 -10.35
C GLN A 389 31.56 21.79 -10.22
N ALA A 390 32.04 20.55 -10.33
CA ALA A 390 31.22 19.36 -10.13
C ALA A 390 30.64 19.31 -8.70
N ARG A 391 31.39 19.80 -7.71
CA ARG A 391 30.90 19.98 -6.33
C ARG A 391 29.74 20.96 -6.24
N ALA A 392 29.85 22.12 -6.90
CA ALA A 392 28.77 23.11 -6.94
C ALA A 392 27.51 22.58 -7.64
N ILE A 393 27.68 21.77 -8.69
CA ILE A 393 26.57 21.11 -9.37
C ILE A 393 25.95 20.04 -8.47
N PHE A 394 26.75 19.22 -7.78
CA PHE A 394 26.27 18.25 -6.78
C PHE A 394 25.41 18.93 -5.72
N ASP A 395 25.91 20.01 -5.09
CA ASP A 395 25.18 20.74 -4.04
C ASP A 395 23.87 21.34 -4.58
N HIS A 396 23.84 21.74 -5.86
CA HIS A 396 22.62 22.23 -6.52
C HIS A 396 21.61 21.11 -6.80
N VAL A 397 22.07 19.99 -7.35
CA VAL A 397 21.23 18.83 -7.69
C VAL A 397 20.64 18.20 -6.43
N GLU A 398 21.43 18.05 -5.36
CA GLU A 398 21.02 17.55 -4.04
C GLU A 398 19.93 18.44 -3.41
N ARG A 399 20.02 19.76 -3.60
CA ARG A 399 19.03 20.73 -3.06
C ARG A 399 17.78 20.84 -3.93
N THR A 400 17.90 20.73 -5.25
CA THR A 400 16.80 21.01 -6.18
C THR A 400 15.91 19.77 -6.38
N ASN A 401 16.47 18.57 -6.25
CA ASN A 401 15.72 17.31 -6.42
C ASN A 401 15.07 16.78 -5.13
N LEU A 402 14.45 17.67 -4.35
CA LEU A 402 13.69 17.34 -3.13
C LEU A 402 12.46 16.44 -3.38
N ASP A 403 12.02 16.25 -4.62
CA ASP A 403 10.92 15.35 -4.98
C ASP A 403 11.29 13.86 -4.81
N PHE A 404 12.58 13.52 -4.76
CA PHE A 404 13.02 12.18 -4.38
C PHE A 404 13.16 12.10 -2.88
N HIS A 405 12.09 11.64 -2.22
CA HIS A 405 12.02 11.55 -0.76
C HIS A 405 13.13 10.73 -0.09
N VAL A 406 13.86 9.92 -0.86
CA VAL A 406 14.88 9.01 -0.33
C VAL A 406 16.12 9.01 -1.23
N GLN A 407 17.20 9.61 -0.73
CA GLN A 407 18.48 9.75 -1.42
C GLN A 407 19.63 9.22 -0.56
N TRP A 408 20.65 8.68 -1.21
CA TRP A 408 21.88 8.23 -0.60
C TRP A 408 23.08 8.92 -1.25
N VAL A 409 23.83 9.67 -0.43
CA VAL A 409 25.05 10.34 -0.85
C VAL A 409 26.25 9.45 -0.51
N VAL A 410 26.96 9.01 -1.54
CA VAL A 410 28.19 8.23 -1.41
C VAL A 410 29.38 9.15 -1.68
N ARG A 411 30.31 9.23 -0.73
CA ARG A 411 31.54 10.03 -0.86
C ARG A 411 32.74 9.09 -0.86
N ALA A 412 33.51 9.07 -1.94
CA ALA A 412 34.70 8.20 -2.05
C ALA A 412 35.78 8.87 -2.92
N GLY A 413 37.04 8.85 -2.44
CA GLY A 413 38.21 9.26 -3.24
C GLY A 413 38.15 10.68 -3.82
N GLY A 414 37.44 11.62 -3.17
CA GLY A 414 37.25 12.99 -3.67
C GLY A 414 36.11 13.16 -4.68
N THR A 415 35.47 12.07 -5.11
CA THR A 415 34.24 12.10 -5.93
C THR A 415 33.00 11.98 -5.05
N CYS A 416 31.87 12.47 -5.57
CA CYS A 416 30.56 12.31 -4.94
C CYS A 416 29.62 11.59 -5.89
N ALA A 417 28.84 10.65 -5.37
CA ALA A 417 27.74 10.05 -6.09
C ALA A 417 26.44 10.27 -5.32
N LEU A 418 25.40 10.65 -6.06
CA LEU A 418 24.02 10.74 -5.57
C LEU A 418 23.26 9.53 -6.11
N VAL A 419 22.75 8.71 -5.21
CA VAL A 419 21.89 7.56 -5.54
C VAL A 419 20.48 7.87 -5.08
N PHE A 420 19.49 7.69 -5.95
CA PHE A 420 18.08 7.88 -5.60
C PHE A 420 17.20 6.83 -6.28
N LEU A 421 16.03 6.61 -5.70
CA LEU A 421 15.06 5.62 -6.15
C LEU A 421 13.96 6.29 -6.97
N MET A 422 13.63 5.70 -8.11
CA MET A 422 12.53 6.11 -8.98
C MET A 422 11.44 5.04 -8.99
N PRO A 423 10.42 5.18 -8.13
CA PRO A 423 9.36 4.19 -8.01
C PRO A 423 8.37 4.29 -9.17
N LEU A 424 7.84 3.15 -9.62
CA LEU A 424 6.86 3.07 -10.72
C LEU A 424 7.36 3.68 -12.05
N CYS A 425 8.68 3.80 -12.24
CA CYS A 425 9.27 4.39 -13.42
C CYS A 425 9.88 3.31 -14.33
N ASP A 426 9.43 3.31 -15.58
CA ASP A 426 10.06 2.58 -16.67
C ASP A 426 11.29 3.33 -17.21
N GLU A 427 12.01 2.71 -18.14
CA GLU A 427 13.20 3.25 -18.79
C GLU A 427 12.95 4.65 -19.38
N ALA A 428 11.81 4.85 -20.06
CA ALA A 428 11.45 6.14 -20.65
C ALA A 428 11.26 7.24 -19.59
N ALA A 429 10.64 6.92 -18.46
CA ALA A 429 10.48 7.86 -17.35
C ALA A 429 11.82 8.23 -16.68
N VAL A 430 12.75 7.28 -16.58
CA VAL A 430 14.10 7.54 -16.06
C VAL A 430 14.86 8.48 -16.98
N ASP A 431 14.86 8.22 -18.28
CA ASP A 431 15.54 9.06 -19.27
C ASP A 431 14.97 10.49 -19.29
N ALA A 432 13.64 10.62 -19.27
CA ALA A 432 12.99 11.93 -19.19
C ALA A 432 13.41 12.71 -17.93
N GLN A 433 13.54 12.03 -16.80
CA GLN A 433 13.98 12.67 -15.56
C GLN A 433 15.46 13.07 -15.61
N LEU A 434 16.34 12.22 -16.14
CA LEU A 434 17.74 12.57 -16.35
C LEU A 434 17.88 13.80 -17.26
N GLN A 435 17.08 13.88 -18.33
CA GLN A 435 17.05 15.03 -19.22
C GLN A 435 16.55 16.31 -18.50
N ARG A 436 15.58 16.20 -17.59
CA ARG A 436 15.13 17.34 -16.76
C ARG A 436 16.24 17.84 -15.84
N ILE A 437 16.95 16.92 -15.17
CA ILE A 437 18.09 17.28 -14.30
C ILE A 437 19.20 17.92 -15.15
N GLU A 438 19.51 17.37 -16.32
CA GLU A 438 20.53 17.96 -17.21
C GLU A 438 20.12 19.35 -17.69
N THR A 439 18.86 19.54 -18.04
CA THR A 439 18.34 20.85 -18.47
C THR A 439 18.43 21.87 -17.35
N ASP A 440 18.12 21.49 -16.10
CA ASP A 440 18.26 22.35 -14.93
C ASP A 440 19.73 22.73 -14.68
N VAL A 441 20.64 21.76 -14.72
CA VAL A 441 22.09 21.99 -14.60
C VAL A 441 22.58 22.91 -15.72
N ARG A 442 22.12 22.70 -16.96
CA ARG A 442 22.47 23.54 -18.12
C ARG A 442 21.97 24.97 -17.96
N ASN A 443 20.74 25.16 -17.47
CA ASN A 443 20.18 26.48 -17.25
C ASN A 443 20.92 27.24 -16.14
N ARG A 444 21.38 26.54 -15.09
CA ARG A 444 22.05 27.17 -13.95
C ARG A 444 23.55 27.39 -14.17
N PHE A 445 24.23 26.46 -14.81
CA PHE A 445 25.70 26.44 -14.92
C PHE A 445 26.22 26.55 -16.36
N GLY A 446 25.34 26.50 -17.37
CA GLY A 446 25.72 26.60 -18.78
C GLY A 446 26.37 25.35 -19.37
N LEU A 447 26.35 24.21 -18.65
CA LEU A 447 27.04 22.97 -19.02
C LEU A 447 26.09 21.78 -19.10
N GLY A 448 26.34 20.87 -20.04
CA GLY A 448 25.71 19.55 -20.05
C GLY A 448 26.41 18.56 -19.12
N PHE A 449 25.83 17.36 -18.94
CA PHE A 449 26.42 16.32 -18.09
C PHE A 449 27.81 15.89 -18.55
N ALA A 450 28.01 15.74 -19.86
CA ALA A 450 29.30 15.37 -20.45
C ALA A 450 30.39 16.40 -20.11
N ASP A 451 30.10 17.68 -20.30
CA ASP A 451 31.05 18.78 -20.05
C ASP A 451 31.36 18.93 -18.56
N ALA A 452 30.36 18.69 -17.70
CA ALA A 452 30.48 18.73 -16.26
C ALA A 452 31.16 17.50 -15.64
N ARG A 453 31.54 16.49 -16.46
CA ARG A 453 32.04 15.17 -16.01
C ARG A 453 31.08 14.49 -15.02
N ILE A 454 29.80 14.48 -15.38
CA ILE A 454 28.74 13.81 -14.63
C ILE A 454 28.38 12.52 -15.37
N VAL A 455 28.47 11.39 -14.69
CA VAL A 455 28.12 10.08 -15.25
C VAL A 455 26.81 9.62 -14.61
N ALA A 456 25.75 9.57 -15.41
CA ALA A 456 24.47 9.02 -15.02
C ALA A 456 24.42 7.52 -15.37
N ARG A 457 24.05 6.68 -14.41
CA ARG A 457 23.73 5.26 -14.63
C ARG A 457 22.44 4.94 -13.92
N TRP A 458 21.67 4.03 -14.49
CA TRP A 458 20.48 3.51 -13.85
C TRP A 458 20.38 2.01 -14.12
N ALA A 459 19.69 1.31 -13.23
CA ALA A 459 19.32 -0.07 -13.47
C ALA A 459 17.90 -0.31 -12.91
N PRO A 460 17.08 -1.12 -13.60
CA PRO A 460 15.80 -1.54 -13.07
C PRO A 460 16.04 -2.41 -11.82
N LEU A 461 15.13 -2.34 -10.85
CA LEU A 461 15.10 -3.25 -9.70
C LEU A 461 14.60 -4.63 -10.16
N ALA A 462 15.33 -5.29 -11.07
CA ALA A 462 14.96 -6.57 -11.62
C ALA A 462 15.88 -7.68 -11.10
N GLY A 463 15.31 -8.57 -10.28
CA GLY A 463 15.88 -9.88 -9.99
C GLY A 463 16.69 -10.00 -8.70
N ALA A 464 16.70 -11.22 -8.16
CA ALA A 464 17.52 -11.62 -7.02
C ALA A 464 19.00 -11.76 -7.44
N PRO A 465 19.97 -11.50 -6.55
CA PRO A 465 19.82 -11.21 -5.12
C PRO A 465 19.33 -9.78 -4.83
N PRO A 466 18.66 -9.55 -3.68
CA PRO A 466 18.06 -8.25 -3.36
C PRO A 466 19.05 -7.09 -3.42
N ASP A 467 20.33 -7.30 -3.14
CA ASP A 467 21.37 -6.30 -3.20
C ASP A 467 22.14 -6.25 -4.54
N GLY A 468 21.83 -7.15 -5.48
CA GLY A 468 22.54 -7.30 -6.75
C GLY A 468 22.52 -6.05 -7.62
N THR A 469 21.36 -5.40 -7.75
CA THR A 469 21.22 -4.15 -8.50
C THR A 469 22.04 -3.02 -7.88
N LEU A 470 22.02 -2.89 -6.55
CA LEU A 470 22.84 -1.90 -5.84
C LEU A 470 24.34 -2.19 -5.99
N ARG A 471 24.76 -3.46 -5.89
CA ARG A 471 26.15 -3.87 -6.14
C ARG A 471 26.57 -3.51 -7.56
N GLN A 472 25.74 -3.76 -8.57
CA GLN A 472 26.05 -3.42 -9.96
C GLN A 472 26.23 -1.91 -10.14
N ILE A 473 25.28 -1.10 -9.66
CA ILE A 473 25.32 0.36 -9.77
C ILE A 473 26.52 0.97 -9.02
N LEU A 474 26.94 0.35 -7.90
CA LEU A 474 28.02 0.84 -7.06
C LEU A 474 29.39 0.22 -7.36
N ALA A 475 29.46 -0.90 -8.07
CA ALA A 475 30.73 -1.55 -8.46
C ALA A 475 31.43 -0.81 -9.61
N ASP A 476 30.68 -0.13 -10.47
CA ASP A 476 31.21 0.75 -11.54
C ASP A 476 31.80 2.07 -11.01
N ARG A 477 32.63 1.98 -9.97
CA ARG A 477 33.27 3.13 -9.31
C ARG A 477 34.45 3.71 -10.10
N ASP A 478 34.97 2.98 -11.08
CA ASP A 478 36.31 3.22 -11.65
C ASP A 478 36.36 4.03 -12.96
N ASP A 479 35.23 4.41 -13.57
CA ASP A 479 35.23 5.01 -14.91
C ASP A 479 35.55 6.52 -14.97
N LEU A 480 35.83 7.15 -13.82
CA LEU A 480 36.23 8.57 -13.74
C LEU A 480 37.69 8.77 -13.29
N ALA A 481 38.47 7.69 -13.18
CA ALA A 481 39.89 7.73 -12.84
C ALA A 481 40.75 8.30 -13.97
#